data_AF-A0A635R873-F1
#
_entry.id   AF-A0A635R873-F1
#
_cell.length_a   1.000
_cell.length_b   1.000
_cell.length_c   1.000
_cell.angle_alpha   90.00
_cell.angle_beta   90.00
_cell.angle_gamma   90.00
#
_symmetry.space_group_name_H-M   'P 1'
#
loop_
_entity.id
_entity.type
_entity.pdbx_description
1 polymer ?
#
loop_
_entity_poly.entity_id
_entity_poly.type
_entity_poly.pdbx_seq_one_letter_code
_entity_poly.pdbx_strand_id
1 'polypeptide(L)'
;MSDETDKNDPGYDPNTDYDDSLHNPNNADAVPSVAGYFNNRLSNNNPATPYDANTELTAWNDRIRLTVGLGLAAQRLTNPYMGFNHMMASNPTPINREYGGLTFITRPDFNLCYDNIAKSRKMSNMALQPKDSLDYSILAALDPDFELGFSDSPVESKTGIRRNRLGTPFMPQVRFDNLQAFIPILSTQLISLSGTPDQSVDNWMASEGLMREQWGMVDSTHEINNAFSVSMSLNNPYGDPLMRMMGVWLEYMAGVKMGKFRPKMRNSIQRRIDYQSRIYGLRYDALGNITRFWTICVAWPMNDNAGQMANVDNSKPQLNDDVTININWQAIGARFNDPLYMEMFNKTVGMFNPDMLPQPGSVASGNFIPMASSQLVPIAPQLLPLFNYYGYPHIDSVRRKLTWYVYQADYQYILKKAGLLDSVNGLVTEAGTN
;
A
#
# COMPACT_ATOMS: atom_id res chain seq x y z
N MET A 1 38.11 -52.37 -11.57
CA MET A 1 38.10 -52.30 -13.04
C MET A 1 36.89 -51.45 -13.40
N SER A 2 37.03 -50.22 -13.88
CA SER A 2 38.04 -49.68 -14.79
C SER A 2 38.72 -48.42 -14.27
N ASP A 3 40.05 -48.42 -14.31
CA ASP A 3 40.88 -47.23 -14.46
C ASP A 3 40.62 -46.65 -15.86
N GLU A 4 40.14 -45.41 -15.96
CA GLU A 4 40.58 -44.51 -17.02
C GLU A 4 40.75 -43.12 -16.43
N THR A 5 41.98 -42.64 -16.55
CA THR A 5 42.51 -41.38 -16.08
C THR A 5 42.39 -40.41 -17.24
N ASP A 6 41.41 -39.51 -17.20
CA ASP A 6 41.48 -38.30 -18.02
C ASP A 6 42.39 -37.29 -17.31
N LYS A 7 43.67 -37.40 -17.63
CA LYS A 7 44.68 -36.37 -17.37
C LYS A 7 44.37 -35.19 -18.29
N ASN A 8 43.61 -34.20 -17.82
CA ASN A 8 43.73 -32.77 -18.21
C ASN A 8 42.61 -31.83 -17.71
N ASP A 9 41.72 -32.25 -16.81
CA ASP A 9 40.80 -31.30 -16.15
C ASP A 9 41.31 -31.01 -14.73
N PRO A 10 41.84 -29.81 -14.42
CA PRO A 10 42.14 -29.47 -13.05
C PRO A 10 40.79 -29.37 -12.33
N GLY A 11 40.48 -30.42 -11.57
CA GLY A 11 39.25 -30.50 -10.79
C GLY A 11 39.00 -29.19 -10.07
N TYR A 12 37.78 -28.67 -10.24
CA TYR A 12 37.25 -27.53 -9.52
C TYR A 12 37.58 -27.67 -8.02
N ASP A 13 38.55 -26.87 -7.55
CA ASP A 13 38.86 -26.72 -6.14
C ASP A 13 37.99 -25.58 -5.60
N PRO A 14 36.94 -25.88 -4.80
CA PRO A 14 36.00 -24.89 -4.27
C PRO A 14 36.65 -23.85 -3.35
N ASN A 15 37.95 -23.97 -3.04
CA ASN A 15 38.70 -23.03 -2.22
C ASN A 15 39.64 -22.10 -3.00
N THR A 16 39.67 -22.15 -4.34
CA THR A 16 40.63 -21.33 -5.14
C THR A 16 40.04 -20.15 -5.90
N ASP A 17 38.71 -20.00 -5.92
CA ASP A 17 38.01 -18.90 -6.63
C ASP A 17 37.25 -17.93 -5.70
N TYR A 18 37.58 -17.92 -4.40
CA TYR A 18 37.14 -16.83 -3.52
C TYR A 18 38.11 -15.66 -3.63
N ASP A 19 37.72 -14.67 -4.42
CA ASP A 19 38.25 -13.31 -4.30
C ASP A 19 37.81 -12.73 -2.94
N ASP A 20 38.66 -12.88 -1.93
CA ASP A 20 38.53 -12.30 -0.59
C ASP A 20 38.52 -10.75 -0.59
N SER A 21 38.57 -10.08 -1.76
CA SER A 21 38.42 -8.63 -1.86
C SER A 21 36.98 -8.14 -1.62
N LEU A 22 35.99 -9.04 -1.61
CA LEU A 22 34.64 -8.76 -1.10
C LEU A 22 34.60 -8.84 0.42
N HIS A 23 35.27 -7.87 1.06
CA HIS A 23 35.08 -7.39 2.44
C HIS A 23 34.44 -8.42 3.40
N ASN A 24 35.26 -9.34 3.90
CA ASN A 24 34.95 -10.02 5.14
C ASN A 24 34.76 -8.96 6.26
N PRO A 25 33.57 -8.79 6.84
CA PRO A 25 33.35 -7.82 7.91
C PRO A 25 34.08 -8.20 9.21
N ASN A 26 34.65 -9.40 9.27
CA ASN A 26 35.49 -9.88 10.37
C ASN A 26 36.99 -9.77 10.05
N ASN A 27 37.40 -8.91 9.13
CA ASN A 27 38.82 -8.64 8.92
C ASN A 27 39.44 -8.12 10.24
N ALA A 28 40.08 -9.02 10.98
CA ALA A 28 40.76 -8.74 12.23
C ALA A 28 41.89 -7.69 12.04
N ASP A 29 42.38 -7.52 10.81
CA ASP A 29 43.41 -6.55 10.47
C ASP A 29 42.87 -5.10 10.37
N ALA A 30 41.54 -4.92 10.35
CA ALA A 30 40.91 -3.59 10.32
C ALA A 30 40.55 -3.05 11.72
N VAL A 31 40.66 -3.85 12.79
CA VAL A 31 40.40 -3.39 14.16
C VAL A 31 41.74 -3.21 14.89
N PRO A 32 42.20 -1.96 15.14
CA PRO A 32 43.45 -1.73 15.85
C PRO A 32 43.44 -2.44 17.20
N SER A 33 44.48 -3.26 17.47
CA SER A 33 44.59 -3.95 18.75
C SER A 33 44.71 -2.96 19.90
N VAL A 34 44.13 -3.28 21.06
CA VAL A 34 44.23 -2.44 22.28
C VAL A 34 45.69 -2.25 22.67
N ALA A 35 46.51 -3.29 22.51
CA ALA A 35 47.96 -3.23 22.70
C ALA A 35 48.63 -2.27 21.70
N GLY A 36 48.26 -2.31 20.41
CA GLY A 36 48.78 -1.42 19.38
C GLY A 36 48.40 0.05 19.62
N TYR A 37 47.20 0.32 20.13
CA TYR A 37 46.75 1.67 20.47
C TYR A 37 47.51 2.25 21.67
N PHE A 38 47.72 1.47 22.75
CA PHE A 38 48.54 1.93 23.88
C PHE A 38 50.02 2.08 23.50
N ASN A 39 50.56 1.18 22.67
CA ASN A 39 51.93 1.28 22.16
C ASN A 39 52.13 2.52 21.27
N ASN A 40 51.12 2.92 20.47
CA ASN A 40 51.19 4.11 19.63
C ASN A 40 51.04 5.43 20.43
N ARG A 41 50.32 5.44 21.55
CA ARG A 41 50.27 6.61 22.46
C ARG A 41 51.53 6.80 23.30
N LEU A 42 52.27 5.73 23.58
CA LEU A 42 53.55 5.77 24.28
C LEU A 42 54.74 6.08 23.35
N SER A 43 54.52 6.07 22.04
CA SER A 43 55.52 6.43 21.04
C SER A 43 55.55 7.96 20.85
N ASN A 44 56.70 8.58 21.11
CA ASN A 44 56.96 10.00 20.81
C ASN A 44 57.08 10.31 19.30
N ASN A 45 56.91 9.32 18.43
CA ASN A 45 56.84 9.56 16.99
C ASN A 45 55.39 9.89 16.62
N ASN A 46 55.18 11.11 16.13
CA ASN A 46 53.91 11.61 15.61
C ASN A 46 53.15 10.50 14.87
N PRO A 47 51.88 10.20 15.23
CA PRO A 47 51.09 9.26 14.45
C PRO A 47 51.06 9.74 13.00
N ALA A 48 51.42 8.84 12.07
CA ALA A 48 51.49 9.14 10.64
C ALA A 48 50.13 9.52 10.02
N THR A 49 49.04 9.35 10.78
CA THR A 49 47.68 9.69 10.40
C THR A 49 47.16 10.88 11.23
N PRO A 50 46.53 11.89 10.60
CA PRO A 50 45.87 12.98 11.32
C PRO A 50 44.91 12.44 12.38
N TYR A 51 45.02 12.97 13.60
CA TYR A 51 44.12 12.64 14.70
C TYR A 51 42.70 13.12 14.37
N ASP A 52 41.79 12.18 14.09
CA ASP A 52 40.37 12.45 14.00
C ASP A 52 39.66 11.90 15.25
N ALA A 53 39.24 12.81 16.11
CA ALA A 53 38.56 12.49 17.36
C ALA A 53 37.25 11.70 17.15
N ASN A 54 36.59 11.86 16.00
CA ASN A 54 35.32 11.21 15.72
C ASN A 54 35.48 9.71 15.43
N THR A 55 36.53 9.34 14.70
CA THR A 55 36.87 7.93 14.44
C THR A 55 37.32 7.22 15.72
N GLU A 56 38.10 7.89 16.57
CA GLU A 56 38.49 7.36 17.88
C GLU A 56 37.28 7.13 18.80
N LEU A 57 36.36 8.10 18.88
CA LEU A 57 35.14 8.00 19.69
C LEU A 57 34.22 6.86 19.21
N THR A 58 34.10 6.67 17.90
CA THR A 58 33.31 5.57 17.31
C THR A 58 33.91 4.21 17.66
N ALA A 59 35.22 4.05 17.55
CA ALA A 59 35.91 2.82 17.92
C ALA A 59 35.77 2.50 19.43
N TRP A 60 35.83 3.51 20.31
CA TRP A 60 35.56 3.32 21.73
C TRP A 60 34.12 2.91 22.02
N ASN A 61 33.15 3.53 21.33
CA ASN A 61 31.75 3.18 21.47
C ASN A 61 31.48 1.72 21.06
N ASP A 62 32.06 1.26 19.95
CA ASP A 62 31.91 -0.13 19.50
C ASP A 62 32.58 -1.12 20.46
N ARG A 63 33.77 -0.80 20.97
CA ARG A 63 34.46 -1.62 21.99
C ARG A 63 33.64 -1.76 23.27
N ILE A 64 33.15 -0.65 23.82
CA ILE A 64 32.32 -0.68 25.05
C ILE A 64 31.09 -1.57 24.84
N ARG A 65 30.43 -1.45 23.69
CA ARG A 65 29.26 -2.28 23.38
C ARG A 65 29.58 -3.75 23.25
N LEU A 66 30.70 -4.10 22.61
CA LEU A 66 31.18 -5.48 22.53
C LEU A 66 31.50 -6.04 23.91
N THR A 67 32.20 -5.28 24.77
CA THR A 67 32.52 -5.70 26.14
C THR A 67 31.28 -5.89 27.01
N VAL A 68 30.25 -5.06 26.82
CA VAL A 68 28.96 -5.17 27.53
C VAL A 68 28.04 -6.21 26.87
N GLY A 69 28.47 -6.89 25.79
CA GLY A 69 27.74 -7.96 25.13
C GLY A 69 26.57 -7.51 24.24
N LEU A 70 26.50 -6.21 23.92
CA LEU A 70 25.45 -5.61 23.07
C LEU A 70 25.71 -5.77 21.56
N GLY A 71 26.89 -6.27 21.20
CA GLY A 71 27.35 -6.35 19.81
C GLY A 71 27.66 -4.98 19.19
N LEU A 72 28.05 -4.97 17.91
CA LEU A 72 28.37 -3.73 17.19
C LEU A 72 27.13 -2.85 16.98
N ALA A 73 27.31 -1.53 17.06
CA ALA A 73 26.22 -0.56 16.98
C ALA A 73 25.50 -0.61 15.62
N ALA A 74 26.27 -0.68 14.53
CA ALA A 74 25.75 -0.72 13.16
C ALA A 74 24.97 -2.01 12.87
N GLN A 75 25.27 -3.09 13.59
CA GLN A 75 24.73 -4.42 13.36
C GLN A 75 23.69 -4.83 14.40
N ARG A 76 23.18 -3.90 15.22
CA ARG A 76 22.28 -4.24 16.33
C ARG A 76 21.07 -5.10 15.94
N LEU A 77 20.52 -4.90 14.73
CA LEU A 77 19.43 -5.70 14.19
C LEU A 77 19.91 -7.03 13.58
N THR A 78 21.14 -7.09 13.05
CA THR A 78 21.71 -8.28 12.42
C THR A 78 22.39 -9.23 13.41
N ASN A 79 22.85 -8.73 14.56
CA ASN A 79 23.55 -9.51 15.59
C ASN A 79 22.76 -10.76 16.04
N PRO A 80 21.43 -10.70 16.28
CA PRO A 80 20.66 -11.89 16.65
C PRO A 80 20.54 -12.94 15.55
N TYR A 81 20.72 -12.55 14.29
CA TYR A 81 20.72 -13.50 13.17
C TYR A 81 22.09 -14.17 13.01
N MET A 82 23.17 -13.54 13.48
CA MET A 82 24.54 -14.02 13.31
C MET A 82 25.00 -14.97 14.42
N GLY A 83 24.44 -14.88 15.63
CA GLY A 83 24.90 -15.70 16.74
C GLY A 83 23.96 -15.74 17.92
N PHE A 84 24.23 -16.70 18.81
CA PHE A 84 23.46 -16.87 20.04
C PHE A 84 23.77 -15.74 21.04
N ASN A 85 22.74 -15.30 21.74
CA ASN A 85 22.88 -14.32 22.81
C ASN A 85 23.39 -15.01 24.09
N HIS A 86 24.69 -14.89 24.33
CA HIS A 86 25.33 -15.43 25.55
C HIS A 86 25.00 -14.64 26.83
N MET A 87 24.40 -13.44 26.73
CA MET A 87 23.96 -12.69 27.92
C MET A 87 22.66 -13.23 28.51
N MET A 88 21.94 -14.12 27.81
CA MET A 88 20.67 -14.75 28.21
C MET A 88 19.53 -13.78 28.61
N ALA A 89 19.74 -12.46 28.50
CA ALA A 89 18.75 -11.41 28.67
C ALA A 89 18.14 -11.05 27.31
N SER A 90 16.86 -10.64 27.29
CA SER A 90 16.22 -10.18 26.05
C SER A 90 17.06 -9.09 25.38
N ASN A 91 17.33 -9.26 24.08
CA ASN A 91 18.17 -8.34 23.32
C ASN A 91 17.57 -6.93 23.39
N PRO A 92 18.36 -5.88 23.71
CA PRO A 92 17.83 -4.53 23.79
C PRO A 92 17.42 -3.92 22.44
N THR A 93 17.27 -4.67 21.35
CA THR A 93 16.75 -4.13 20.09
C THR A 93 15.37 -3.49 20.33
N PRO A 94 15.13 -2.27 19.81
CA PRO A 94 13.84 -1.62 19.94
C PRO A 94 12.72 -2.55 19.46
N ILE A 95 11.67 -2.70 20.26
CA ILE A 95 10.49 -3.45 19.87
C ILE A 95 9.87 -2.76 18.67
N ASN A 96 9.41 -3.53 17.69
CA ASN A 96 8.71 -3.00 16.52
C ASN A 96 7.49 -2.19 16.97
N ARG A 97 7.51 -0.88 16.72
CA ARG A 97 6.39 0.04 16.97
C ARG A 97 5.86 0.47 15.62
N GLU A 98 4.64 0.03 15.32
CA GLU A 98 3.96 0.40 14.08
C GLU A 98 3.04 1.58 14.34
N TYR A 99 3.08 2.56 13.44
CA TYR A 99 2.21 3.71 13.44
C TYR A 99 0.98 3.44 12.56
N GLY A 100 -0.04 4.31 12.68
CA GLY A 100 -1.30 4.22 11.95
C GLY A 100 -1.09 3.94 10.47
N GLY A 101 -2.00 3.15 9.87
CA GLY A 101 -1.89 2.68 8.50
C GLY A 101 -2.91 3.33 7.56
N LEU A 102 -2.76 3.08 6.26
CA LEU A 102 -3.78 3.41 5.26
C LEU A 102 -4.30 2.13 4.61
N THR A 103 -5.62 2.08 4.44
CA THR A 103 -6.31 1.01 3.73
C THR A 103 -6.96 1.59 2.49
N PHE A 104 -6.70 1.03 1.32
CA PHE A 104 -7.26 1.47 0.05
C PHE A 104 -8.21 0.43 -0.51
N ILE A 105 -9.40 0.87 -0.91
CA ILE A 105 -10.38 0.01 -1.58
C ILE A 105 -10.53 0.51 -3.00
N THR A 106 -10.23 -0.35 -3.98
CA THR A 106 -10.35 -0.03 -5.40
C THR A 106 -11.82 0.14 -5.79
N ARG A 107 -12.08 1.07 -6.71
CA ARG A 107 -13.42 1.28 -7.26
C ARG A 107 -13.86 0.06 -8.08
N PRO A 108 -15.12 -0.40 -7.94
CA PRO A 108 -15.68 -1.42 -8.82
C PRO A 108 -15.92 -0.82 -10.22
N ASP A 109 -16.28 -1.67 -11.19
CA ASP A 109 -16.57 -1.26 -12.57
C ASP A 109 -18.05 -1.45 -12.91
N PHE A 110 -18.94 -0.84 -12.13
CA PHE A 110 -20.38 -0.95 -12.36
C PHE A 110 -20.78 -0.41 -13.73
N ASN A 111 -21.88 -0.89 -14.28
CA ASN A 111 -22.50 -0.31 -15.45
C ASN A 111 -23.67 0.60 -15.05
N LEU A 112 -23.38 1.82 -14.63
CA LEU A 112 -24.39 2.81 -14.24
C LEU A 112 -24.79 3.70 -15.42
N CYS A 113 -25.03 3.07 -16.58
CA CYS A 113 -25.61 3.75 -17.74
C CYS A 113 -27.08 4.10 -17.51
N TYR A 114 -27.62 5.03 -18.30
CA TYR A 114 -29.01 5.49 -18.18
C TYR A 114 -30.02 4.34 -18.17
N ASP A 115 -29.88 3.36 -19.07
CA ASP A 115 -30.77 2.20 -19.18
C ASP A 115 -30.74 1.29 -17.95
N ASN A 116 -29.59 1.19 -17.29
CA ASN A 116 -29.47 0.40 -16.07
C ASN A 116 -30.04 1.19 -14.89
N ILE A 117 -29.62 2.44 -14.71
CA ILE A 117 -30.11 3.32 -13.63
C ILE A 117 -31.62 3.42 -13.64
N ALA A 118 -32.25 3.59 -14.82
CA ALA A 118 -33.70 3.72 -14.96
C ALA A 118 -34.47 2.50 -14.43
N LYS A 119 -33.85 1.32 -14.36
CA LYS A 119 -34.49 0.11 -13.81
C LYS A 119 -34.57 0.14 -12.29
N SER A 120 -33.73 0.91 -11.60
CA SER A 120 -33.83 1.11 -10.15
C SER A 120 -34.47 2.46 -9.83
N ARG A 121 -35.54 2.44 -9.04
CA ARG A 121 -36.16 3.67 -8.54
C ARG A 121 -35.22 4.44 -7.62
N LYS A 122 -34.42 3.74 -6.81
CA LYS A 122 -33.46 4.35 -5.88
C LYS A 122 -32.32 5.04 -6.65
N MET A 123 -31.64 4.31 -7.53
CA MET A 123 -30.53 4.87 -8.33
C MET A 123 -31.03 5.97 -9.28
N SER A 124 -32.22 5.83 -9.87
CA SER A 124 -32.83 6.88 -10.69
C SER A 124 -33.08 8.16 -9.88
N ASN A 125 -33.61 8.05 -8.66
CA ASN A 125 -33.80 9.20 -7.79
C ASN A 125 -32.47 9.87 -7.39
N MET A 126 -31.41 9.08 -7.16
CA MET A 126 -30.06 9.60 -6.90
C MET A 126 -29.49 10.33 -8.12
N ALA A 127 -29.69 9.80 -9.32
CA ALA A 127 -29.23 10.42 -10.56
C ALA A 127 -30.01 11.70 -10.95
N LEU A 128 -31.22 11.88 -10.42
CA LEU A 128 -32.03 13.10 -10.57
C LEU A 128 -31.62 14.23 -9.61
N GLN A 129 -30.84 13.93 -8.58
CA GLN A 129 -30.33 14.96 -7.67
C GLN A 129 -29.37 15.92 -8.40
N PRO A 130 -29.15 17.13 -7.87
CA PRO A 130 -28.11 18.04 -8.36
C PRO A 130 -26.75 17.33 -8.49
N LYS A 131 -25.97 17.69 -9.51
CA LYS A 131 -24.67 17.03 -9.81
C LYS A 131 -23.62 17.20 -8.72
N ASP A 132 -23.76 18.25 -7.92
CA ASP A 132 -22.93 18.54 -6.75
C ASP A 132 -23.39 17.81 -5.48
N SER A 133 -24.48 17.04 -5.57
CA SER A 133 -24.98 16.25 -4.45
C SER A 133 -24.07 15.07 -4.11
N LEU A 134 -24.19 14.65 -2.86
CA LEU A 134 -23.52 13.48 -2.31
C LEU A 134 -23.95 12.20 -3.02
N ASP A 135 -25.24 12.07 -3.36
CA ASP A 135 -25.78 10.89 -4.06
C ASP A 135 -25.15 10.72 -5.45
N TYR A 136 -24.98 11.83 -6.17
CA TYR A 136 -24.33 11.83 -7.48
C TYR A 136 -22.86 11.43 -7.38
N SER A 137 -22.18 11.91 -6.33
CA SER A 137 -20.77 11.60 -6.05
C SER A 137 -20.57 10.13 -5.67
N ILE A 138 -21.54 9.51 -5.00
CA ILE A 138 -21.55 8.06 -4.72
C ILE A 138 -21.65 7.24 -6.02
N LEU A 139 -22.57 7.60 -6.92
CA LEU A 139 -22.70 6.92 -8.21
C LEU A 139 -21.41 7.06 -9.03
N ALA A 140 -20.85 8.27 -9.06
CA ALA A 140 -19.57 8.54 -9.71
C ALA A 140 -18.43 7.70 -9.08
N ALA A 141 -18.37 7.55 -7.76
CA ALA A 141 -17.35 6.72 -7.10
C ALA A 141 -17.43 5.23 -7.47
N LEU A 142 -18.62 4.71 -7.79
CA LEU A 142 -18.86 3.28 -8.08
C LEU A 142 -18.74 2.91 -9.57
N ASP A 143 -18.74 3.88 -10.49
CA ASP A 143 -18.57 3.64 -11.94
C ASP A 143 -17.50 4.58 -12.55
N PRO A 144 -16.33 4.04 -12.97
CA PRO A 144 -15.27 4.80 -13.64
C PRO A 144 -15.65 5.38 -15.00
N ASP A 145 -16.64 4.80 -15.69
CA ASP A 145 -17.18 5.31 -16.96
C ASP A 145 -18.61 5.84 -16.77
N PHE A 146 -18.92 6.42 -15.61
CA PHE A 146 -20.25 6.93 -15.31
C PHE A 146 -20.73 7.96 -16.34
N GLU A 147 -21.65 7.55 -17.22
CA GLU A 147 -22.02 8.33 -18.42
C GLU A 147 -22.53 9.73 -18.11
N LEU A 148 -23.27 9.88 -17.01
CA LEU A 148 -23.86 11.15 -16.60
C LEU A 148 -22.83 12.11 -15.98
N GLY A 149 -21.64 11.61 -15.62
CA GLY A 149 -20.53 12.40 -15.06
C GLY A 149 -19.75 13.21 -16.10
N PHE A 150 -20.03 13.05 -17.40
CA PHE A 150 -19.29 13.67 -18.51
C PHE A 150 -20.17 14.58 -19.38
N SER A 151 -19.58 15.62 -19.98
CA SER A 151 -20.30 16.65 -20.75
C SER A 151 -20.64 16.25 -22.18
N ASP A 152 -19.97 15.24 -22.70
CA ASP A 152 -20.14 14.75 -24.07
C ASP A 152 -20.97 13.46 -24.13
N SER A 153 -21.52 13.16 -25.31
CA SER A 153 -22.30 11.95 -25.55
C SER A 153 -21.45 10.68 -25.36
N PRO A 154 -21.95 9.64 -24.66
CA PRO A 154 -21.22 8.39 -24.41
C PRO A 154 -20.94 7.58 -25.68
N VAL A 155 -21.61 7.89 -26.78
CA VAL A 155 -21.45 7.24 -28.07
C VAL A 155 -20.69 8.17 -29.02
N GLU A 156 -19.64 7.64 -29.64
CA GLU A 156 -18.96 8.35 -30.70
C GLU A 156 -19.85 8.47 -31.94
N SER A 157 -20.17 9.70 -32.33
CA SER A 157 -21.15 10.00 -33.39
C SER A 157 -20.77 9.43 -34.77
N LYS A 158 -19.49 9.13 -35.00
CA LYS A 158 -18.98 8.62 -36.29
C LYS A 158 -19.02 7.10 -36.42
N THR A 159 -18.90 6.36 -35.32
CA THR A 159 -18.72 4.91 -35.32
C THR A 159 -19.87 4.17 -34.63
N GLY A 160 -20.68 4.88 -33.83
CA GLY A 160 -21.70 4.27 -32.98
C GLY A 160 -21.11 3.45 -31.82
N ILE A 161 -19.79 3.51 -31.61
CA ILE A 161 -19.08 2.78 -30.58
C ILE A 161 -19.10 3.60 -29.28
N ARG A 162 -19.28 2.92 -28.14
CA ARG A 162 -19.17 3.55 -26.82
C ARG A 162 -17.72 3.95 -26.56
N ARG A 163 -17.52 5.21 -26.14
CA ARG A 163 -16.20 5.73 -25.77
C ARG A 163 -15.75 5.12 -24.44
N ASN A 164 -14.52 4.63 -24.38
CA ASN A 164 -13.87 4.33 -23.10
C ASN A 164 -13.42 5.64 -22.47
N ARG A 165 -13.83 5.91 -21.23
CA ARG A 165 -13.60 7.18 -20.52
C ARG A 165 -12.78 7.01 -19.25
N LEU A 166 -12.28 5.79 -19.01
CA LEU A 166 -11.29 5.55 -17.99
C LEU A 166 -10.09 6.49 -18.21
N GLY A 167 -9.67 7.20 -17.17
CA GLY A 167 -8.60 8.19 -17.27
C GLY A 167 -9.03 9.59 -17.72
N THR A 168 -10.34 9.87 -17.80
CA THR A 168 -10.83 11.22 -18.10
C THR A 168 -11.49 11.85 -16.87
N PRO A 169 -11.21 13.14 -16.56
CA PRO A 169 -11.82 13.80 -15.42
C PRO A 169 -13.33 13.98 -15.61
N PHE A 170 -14.08 13.89 -14.51
CA PHE A 170 -15.50 14.23 -14.50
C PHE A 170 -15.73 15.73 -14.67
N MET A 171 -16.99 16.12 -14.91
CA MET A 171 -17.39 17.52 -14.86
C MET A 171 -16.98 18.15 -13.50
N PRO A 172 -16.59 19.43 -13.47
CA PRO A 172 -16.20 20.12 -12.22
C PRO A 172 -17.29 20.15 -11.13
N GLN A 173 -18.55 19.92 -11.50
CA GLN A 173 -19.69 19.90 -10.58
C GLN A 173 -19.75 18.60 -9.77
N VAL A 174 -19.25 17.49 -10.33
CA VAL A 174 -19.23 16.19 -9.65
C VAL A 174 -18.13 16.22 -8.61
N ARG A 175 -18.50 16.07 -7.33
CA ARG A 175 -17.56 16.14 -6.19
C ARG A 175 -16.83 14.81 -5.97
N PHE A 176 -16.32 14.24 -7.05
CA PHE A 176 -15.48 13.05 -7.05
C PHE A 176 -14.46 13.15 -8.18
N ASP A 177 -13.20 12.86 -7.87
CA ASP A 177 -12.14 12.82 -8.86
C ASP A 177 -12.11 11.46 -9.58
N ASN A 178 -12.38 11.45 -10.89
CA ASN A 178 -12.38 10.21 -11.64
C ASN A 178 -10.98 9.58 -11.81
N LEU A 179 -9.92 10.38 -11.70
CA LEU A 179 -8.55 9.89 -11.80
C LEU A 179 -8.11 9.14 -10.53
N GLN A 180 -8.89 9.23 -9.46
CA GLN A 180 -8.67 8.45 -8.25
C GLN A 180 -9.13 7.00 -8.45
N ALA A 181 -8.20 6.06 -8.26
CA ALA A 181 -8.45 4.62 -8.41
C ALA A 181 -9.19 3.98 -7.22
N PHE A 182 -9.13 4.65 -6.07
CA PHE A 182 -9.67 4.15 -4.81
C PHE A 182 -10.91 4.92 -4.39
N ILE A 183 -11.63 4.41 -3.38
CA ILE A 183 -12.78 5.05 -2.76
C ILE A 183 -12.30 5.72 -1.45
N PRO A 184 -11.99 7.03 -1.43
CA PRO A 184 -11.32 7.66 -0.29
C PRO A 184 -12.17 7.69 0.98
N ILE A 185 -13.50 7.72 0.85
CA ILE A 185 -14.41 7.72 2.00
C ILE A 185 -14.30 6.43 2.83
N LEU A 186 -14.02 5.29 2.19
CA LEU A 186 -13.82 4.02 2.89
C LEU A 186 -12.47 3.95 3.62
N SER A 187 -11.47 4.68 3.13
CA SER A 187 -10.16 4.79 3.76
C SER A 187 -10.18 5.78 4.93
N THR A 188 -10.82 6.93 4.74
CA THR A 188 -10.79 8.05 5.71
C THR A 188 -11.67 7.82 6.93
N GLN A 189 -12.79 7.10 6.77
CA GLN A 189 -13.70 6.78 7.87
C GLN A 189 -13.37 5.45 8.56
N LEU A 190 -12.32 4.74 8.15
CA LEU A 190 -11.98 3.43 8.68
C LEU A 190 -11.49 3.51 10.13
N ILE A 191 -12.18 2.77 11.01
CA ILE A 191 -11.75 2.57 12.40
C ILE A 191 -10.93 1.27 12.49
N SER A 192 -11.48 0.18 11.94
CA SER A 192 -10.83 -1.13 11.97
C SER A 192 -11.25 -2.01 10.81
N LEU A 193 -10.32 -2.86 10.39
CA LEU A 193 -10.56 -3.95 9.44
C LEU A 193 -9.97 -5.23 10.04
N SER A 194 -10.76 -6.29 10.11
CA SER A 194 -10.37 -7.56 10.73
C SER A 194 -11.00 -8.76 10.03
N GLY A 195 -10.36 -9.93 10.12
CA GLY A 195 -10.89 -11.20 9.56
C GLY A 195 -10.06 -11.80 8.43
N THR A 196 -8.93 -11.19 8.07
CA THR A 196 -7.96 -11.82 7.16
C THR A 196 -7.28 -13.01 7.84
N PRO A 197 -7.28 -14.22 7.25
CA PRO A 197 -6.65 -15.39 7.85
C PRO A 197 -5.12 -15.31 7.76
N ASP A 198 -4.45 -16.09 8.61
CA ASP A 198 -3.00 -16.24 8.60
C ASP A 198 -2.54 -17.21 7.50
N GLN A 199 -1.29 -17.08 7.07
CA GLN A 199 -0.67 -18.05 6.17
C GLN A 199 -0.33 -19.32 6.95
N SER A 200 -0.88 -20.45 6.52
CA SER A 200 -0.62 -21.76 7.10
C SER A 200 -0.40 -22.80 5.99
N VAL A 201 0.22 -23.91 6.37
CA VAL A 201 0.47 -25.04 5.48
C VAL A 201 -0.05 -26.30 6.15
N ASP A 202 -0.92 -27.01 5.46
CA ASP A 202 -1.40 -28.33 5.82
C ASP A 202 -0.28 -29.38 5.71
N ASN A 203 -0.27 -30.32 6.65
CA ASN A 203 0.73 -31.38 6.77
C ASN A 203 0.08 -32.75 6.59
N TRP A 204 0.65 -33.56 5.70
CA TRP A 204 0.31 -34.97 5.57
C TRP A 204 1.19 -35.80 6.51
N MET A 205 0.58 -36.74 7.24
CA MET A 205 1.26 -37.66 8.15
C MET A 205 0.98 -39.10 7.74
N ALA A 206 2.02 -39.93 7.68
CA ALA A 206 1.88 -41.36 7.44
C ALA A 206 1.20 -42.07 8.63
N SER A 207 0.62 -43.24 8.37
CA SER A 207 0.09 -44.12 9.42
C SER A 207 1.19 -44.58 10.37
N GLU A 208 0.87 -44.72 11.66
CA GLU A 208 1.82 -45.15 12.69
C GLU A 208 2.43 -46.52 12.38
N GLY A 209 3.76 -46.60 12.38
CA GLY A 209 4.50 -47.86 12.36
C GLY A 209 4.40 -48.62 13.70
N LEU A 210 4.97 -49.83 13.75
CA LEU A 210 4.91 -50.72 14.93
C LEU A 210 5.52 -50.08 16.20
N MET A 211 6.49 -49.17 16.05
CA MET A 211 7.10 -48.39 17.14
C MET A 211 6.53 -46.96 17.28
N ARG A 212 5.36 -46.69 16.66
CA ARG A 212 4.74 -45.34 16.54
C ARG A 212 5.59 -44.32 15.80
N GLU A 213 6.46 -44.80 14.92
CA GLU A 213 7.20 -43.96 14.00
C GLU A 213 6.22 -43.40 12.96
N GLN A 214 6.28 -42.09 12.74
CA GLN A 214 5.53 -41.40 11.71
C GLN A 214 6.48 -40.49 10.95
N TRP A 215 6.30 -40.44 9.63
CA TRP A 215 6.93 -39.45 8.77
C TRP A 215 5.86 -38.52 8.22
N GLY A 216 6.20 -37.25 8.05
CA GLY A 216 5.28 -36.22 7.59
C GLY A 216 5.90 -35.32 6.53
N MET A 217 5.04 -34.74 5.71
CA MET A 217 5.39 -33.88 4.59
C MET A 217 4.34 -32.78 4.42
N VAL A 218 4.80 -31.59 4.05
CA VAL A 218 3.95 -30.48 3.61
C VAL A 218 3.14 -30.89 2.38
N ASP A 219 1.80 -30.71 2.44
CA ASP A 219 0.86 -31.15 1.40
C ASP A 219 0.03 -30.00 0.80
N SER A 220 0.34 -28.74 1.14
CA SER A 220 -0.39 -27.58 0.61
C SER A 220 0.51 -26.36 0.39
N THR A 221 -0.04 -25.36 -0.29
CA THR A 221 0.61 -24.06 -0.48
C THR A 221 0.32 -23.13 0.69
N HIS A 222 1.33 -22.37 1.13
CA HIS A 222 1.18 -21.33 2.17
C HIS A 222 0.31 -20.13 1.75
N GLU A 223 -0.13 -20.07 0.50
CA GLU A 223 -0.95 -18.98 -0.03
C GLU A 223 -2.42 -19.16 0.33
N ILE A 224 -3.04 -18.08 0.84
CA ILE A 224 -4.48 -18.04 1.10
C ILE A 224 -5.18 -17.87 -0.24
N ASN A 225 -5.84 -18.93 -0.69
CA ASN A 225 -6.64 -18.96 -1.92
C ASN A 225 -8.12 -19.27 -1.66
N ASN A 226 -8.47 -19.59 -0.41
CA ASN A 226 -9.82 -19.86 0.04
C ASN A 226 -10.65 -18.57 0.23
N ALA A 227 -11.94 -18.77 0.44
CA ALA A 227 -12.89 -17.72 0.77
C ALA A 227 -12.94 -17.49 2.29
N PHE A 228 -13.04 -16.23 2.70
CA PHE A 228 -13.15 -15.81 4.10
C PHE A 228 -14.00 -14.54 4.20
N SER A 229 -14.43 -14.18 5.41
CA SER A 229 -15.17 -12.95 5.67
C SER A 229 -14.28 -11.94 6.39
N VAL A 230 -14.45 -10.66 6.04
CA VAL A 230 -13.74 -9.54 6.66
C VAL A 230 -14.77 -8.57 7.20
N SER A 231 -14.62 -8.14 8.44
CA SER A 231 -15.47 -7.10 9.03
C SER A 231 -14.74 -5.76 9.02
N MET A 232 -15.43 -4.74 8.53
CA MET A 232 -14.96 -3.37 8.39
C MET A 232 -15.84 -2.44 9.23
N SER A 233 -15.24 -1.78 10.22
CA SER A 233 -15.91 -0.80 11.06
C SER A 233 -15.54 0.61 10.62
N LEU A 234 -16.56 1.42 10.31
CA LEU A 234 -16.42 2.79 9.84
C LEU A 234 -17.14 3.78 10.76
N ASN A 235 -16.62 4.99 10.89
CA ASN A 235 -17.37 6.10 11.45
C ASN A 235 -18.40 6.60 10.42
N ASN A 236 -19.65 6.80 10.82
CA ASN A 236 -20.67 7.31 9.90
C ASN A 236 -20.65 8.84 9.82
N PRO A 237 -20.30 9.44 8.68
CA PRO A 237 -20.36 10.88 8.54
C PRO A 237 -21.80 11.37 8.31
N TYR A 238 -22.02 12.67 8.54
CA TYR A 238 -23.32 13.30 8.33
C TYR A 238 -23.87 13.08 6.92
N GLY A 239 -25.18 12.82 6.82
CA GLY A 239 -25.87 12.52 5.55
C GLY A 239 -25.82 11.05 5.13
N ASP A 240 -25.16 10.19 5.91
CA ASP A 240 -25.11 8.73 5.74
C ASP A 240 -24.67 8.25 4.33
N PRO A 241 -23.56 8.78 3.77
CA PRO A 241 -23.06 8.37 2.45
C PRO A 241 -22.63 6.91 2.40
N LEU A 242 -22.11 6.37 3.52
CA LEU A 242 -21.57 5.02 3.56
C LEU A 242 -22.68 3.99 3.37
N MET A 243 -23.84 4.17 4.03
CA MET A 243 -24.95 3.25 3.84
C MET A 243 -25.62 3.39 2.50
N ARG A 244 -25.77 4.62 1.99
CA ARG A 244 -26.27 4.82 0.62
C ARG A 244 -25.37 4.13 -0.40
N MET A 245 -24.05 4.23 -0.25
CA MET A 245 -23.08 3.57 -1.13
C MET A 245 -23.19 2.04 -1.04
N MET A 246 -23.26 1.46 0.16
CA MET A 246 -23.43 0.01 0.32
C MET A 246 -24.78 -0.47 -0.23
N GLY A 247 -25.85 0.28 -0.03
CA GLY A 247 -27.17 -0.03 -0.59
C GLY A 247 -27.18 -0.06 -2.12
N VAL A 248 -26.50 0.90 -2.77
CA VAL A 248 -26.31 0.90 -4.23
C VAL A 248 -25.49 -0.32 -4.67
N TRP A 249 -24.42 -0.66 -3.94
CA TRP A 249 -23.58 -1.82 -4.23
C TRP A 249 -24.37 -3.14 -4.18
N LEU A 250 -25.12 -3.35 -3.11
CA LEU A 250 -25.94 -4.55 -2.91
C LEU A 250 -27.08 -4.64 -3.93
N GLU A 251 -27.77 -3.53 -4.21
CA GLU A 251 -28.83 -3.50 -5.22
C GLU A 251 -28.27 -3.84 -6.60
N TYR A 252 -27.10 -3.31 -6.96
CA TYR A 252 -26.44 -3.62 -8.22
C TYR A 252 -26.10 -5.11 -8.32
N MET A 253 -25.44 -5.67 -7.29
CA MET A 253 -25.09 -7.10 -7.23
C MET A 253 -26.31 -8.02 -7.38
N ALA A 254 -27.37 -7.74 -6.61
CA ALA A 254 -28.61 -8.51 -6.67
C ALA A 254 -29.30 -8.36 -8.03
N GLY A 255 -29.30 -7.16 -8.60
CA GLY A 255 -29.92 -6.90 -9.89
C GLY A 255 -29.16 -7.50 -11.07
N VAL A 256 -27.84 -7.67 -11.00
CA VAL A 256 -27.08 -8.44 -12.00
C VAL A 256 -27.49 -9.91 -11.96
N LYS A 257 -27.60 -10.52 -10.76
CA LYS A 257 -28.07 -11.90 -10.60
C LYS A 257 -29.49 -12.12 -11.13
N MET A 258 -30.38 -11.15 -10.93
CA MET A 258 -31.76 -11.20 -11.45
C MET A 258 -31.88 -10.85 -12.94
N GLY A 259 -30.79 -10.47 -13.61
CA GLY A 259 -30.81 -10.00 -15.00
C GLY A 259 -31.44 -8.61 -15.21
N LYS A 260 -31.71 -7.89 -14.12
CA LYS A 260 -32.23 -6.51 -14.14
C LYS A 260 -31.13 -5.56 -14.65
N PHE A 261 -29.95 -5.63 -14.06
CA PHE A 261 -28.78 -4.89 -14.52
C PHE A 261 -27.95 -5.73 -15.48
N ARG A 262 -27.40 -5.07 -16.50
CA ARG A 262 -26.49 -5.70 -17.45
C ARG A 262 -25.07 -5.21 -17.18
N PRO A 263 -24.10 -6.09 -16.91
CA PRO A 263 -22.68 -5.73 -16.84
C PRO A 263 -22.21 -5.03 -18.12
N LYS A 264 -21.12 -4.26 -18.03
CA LYS A 264 -20.48 -3.69 -19.24
C LYS A 264 -20.08 -4.83 -20.18
N MET A 265 -20.27 -4.64 -21.48
CA MET A 265 -19.97 -5.66 -22.49
C MET A 265 -18.51 -6.16 -22.41
N ARG A 266 -17.56 -5.26 -22.13
CA ARG A 266 -16.14 -5.61 -21.93
C ARG A 266 -15.94 -6.65 -20.81
N ASN A 267 -16.69 -6.50 -19.71
CA ASN A 267 -16.58 -7.38 -18.56
C ASN A 267 -17.17 -8.76 -18.88
N SER A 268 -18.26 -8.80 -19.65
CA SER A 268 -18.84 -10.05 -20.13
C SER A 268 -17.88 -10.81 -21.07
N ILE A 269 -17.26 -10.12 -22.03
CA ILE A 269 -16.28 -10.74 -22.97
C ILE A 269 -15.07 -11.27 -22.22
N GLN A 270 -14.54 -10.48 -21.27
CA GLN A 270 -13.34 -10.83 -20.50
C GLN A 270 -13.62 -11.73 -19.29
N ARG A 271 -14.87 -12.16 -19.09
CA ARG A 271 -15.32 -12.95 -17.93
C ARG A 271 -14.93 -12.32 -16.58
N ARG A 272 -15.00 -10.99 -16.51
CA ARG A 272 -14.76 -10.22 -15.29
C ARG A 272 -16.07 -9.93 -14.58
N ILE A 273 -16.06 -10.06 -13.26
CA ILE A 273 -17.18 -9.64 -12.41
C ILE A 273 -16.98 -8.17 -12.11
N ASP A 274 -18.01 -7.36 -12.35
CA ASP A 274 -17.98 -5.90 -12.34
C ASP A 274 -18.07 -5.29 -10.94
N TYR A 275 -18.69 -5.99 -9.99
CA TYR A 275 -18.90 -5.49 -8.63
C TYR A 275 -17.83 -5.88 -7.61
N GLN A 276 -16.73 -6.48 -8.07
CA GLN A 276 -15.62 -6.89 -7.21
C GLN A 276 -14.62 -5.76 -7.04
N SER A 277 -14.14 -5.60 -5.82
CA SER A 277 -13.07 -4.69 -5.45
C SER A 277 -11.91 -5.44 -4.83
N ARG A 278 -10.72 -4.85 -4.93
CA ARG A 278 -9.52 -5.23 -4.22
C ARG A 278 -9.26 -4.28 -3.05
N ILE A 279 -8.77 -4.81 -1.93
CA ILE A 279 -8.43 -4.04 -0.73
C ILE A 279 -6.93 -4.16 -0.48
N TYR A 280 -6.26 -3.03 -0.30
CA TYR A 280 -4.85 -2.94 0.04
C TYR A 280 -4.70 -2.32 1.41
N GLY A 281 -3.74 -2.76 2.20
CA GLY A 281 -3.41 -2.12 3.47
C GLY A 281 -1.92 -1.97 3.69
N LEU A 282 -1.56 -0.83 4.27
CA LEU A 282 -0.19 -0.41 4.56
C LEU A 282 -0.10 -0.01 6.03
N ARG A 283 0.98 -0.42 6.71
CA ARG A 283 1.39 0.12 8.02
C ARG A 283 2.73 0.81 7.88
N TYR A 284 2.92 1.89 8.62
CA TYR A 284 4.14 2.69 8.59
C TYR A 284 4.98 2.52 9.86
N ASP A 285 6.28 2.70 9.70
CA ASP A 285 7.22 3.00 10.79
C ASP A 285 7.22 4.50 11.11
N ALA A 286 7.87 4.90 12.21
CA ALA A 286 8.12 6.29 12.60
C ALA A 286 8.73 7.14 11.48
N LEU A 287 9.53 6.52 10.60
CA LEU A 287 10.20 7.19 9.48
C LEU A 287 9.34 7.27 8.21
N GLY A 288 8.10 6.76 8.24
CA GLY A 288 7.19 6.77 7.09
C GLY A 288 7.45 5.67 6.05
N ASN A 289 8.32 4.71 6.36
CA ASN A 289 8.52 3.52 5.52
C ASN A 289 7.43 2.48 5.79
N ILE A 290 7.04 1.74 4.75
CA ILE A 290 6.04 0.68 4.81
C ILE A 290 6.67 -0.55 5.49
N THR A 291 6.16 -0.92 6.66
CA THR A 291 6.62 -2.10 7.43
C THR A 291 5.84 -3.35 7.06
N ARG A 292 4.53 -3.21 6.91
CA ARG A 292 3.61 -4.29 6.55
C ARG A 292 2.75 -3.87 5.38
N PHE A 293 2.69 -4.73 4.39
CA PHE A 293 1.78 -4.60 3.27
C PHE A 293 0.96 -5.88 3.15
N TRP A 294 -0.33 -5.72 2.94
CA TRP A 294 -1.23 -6.83 2.69
C TRP A 294 -2.26 -6.45 1.64
N THR A 295 -2.75 -7.45 0.93
CA THR A 295 -3.77 -7.29 -0.10
C THR A 295 -4.79 -8.40 0.01
N ILE A 296 -6.06 -8.04 -0.01
CA ILE A 296 -7.19 -8.95 -0.24
C ILE A 296 -7.50 -8.91 -1.72
N CYS A 297 -7.32 -10.03 -2.41
CA CYS A 297 -7.27 -10.07 -3.88
C CYS A 297 -8.62 -9.70 -4.53
N VAL A 298 -9.70 -10.22 -3.96
CA VAL A 298 -11.08 -10.02 -4.42
C VAL A 298 -11.99 -9.89 -3.20
N ALA A 299 -12.83 -8.86 -3.16
CA ALA A 299 -13.77 -8.61 -2.08
C ALA A 299 -15.03 -7.89 -2.58
N TRP A 300 -16.16 -8.11 -1.92
CA TRP A 300 -17.40 -7.36 -2.11
C TRP A 300 -18.22 -7.29 -0.81
N PRO A 301 -19.00 -6.22 -0.57
CA PRO A 301 -19.80 -6.09 0.64
C PRO A 301 -21.00 -7.04 0.62
N MET A 302 -21.45 -7.46 1.81
CA MET A 302 -22.54 -8.44 1.99
C MET A 302 -23.75 -7.90 2.75
N ASN A 303 -23.63 -6.76 3.41
CA ASN A 303 -24.70 -6.15 4.19
C ASN A 303 -24.64 -4.62 4.15
N ASP A 304 -25.81 -4.03 4.40
CA ASP A 304 -25.99 -2.68 4.89
C ASP A 304 -26.54 -2.76 6.33
N ASN A 305 -26.29 -1.72 7.15
CA ASN A 305 -26.82 -1.67 8.53
C ASN A 305 -28.19 -0.99 8.60
N ALA A 306 -28.93 -0.94 7.48
CA ALA A 306 -30.22 -0.25 7.38
C ALA A 306 -31.27 -0.77 8.39
N GLY A 307 -31.20 -2.06 8.76
CA GLY A 307 -32.10 -2.64 9.75
C GLY A 307 -31.88 -2.10 11.17
N GLN A 308 -30.64 -1.77 11.55
CA GLN A 308 -30.35 -1.18 12.85
C GLN A 308 -30.84 0.27 12.93
N MET A 309 -30.68 1.03 11.84
CA MET A 309 -31.14 2.42 11.74
C MET A 309 -32.67 2.55 11.73
N ALA A 310 -33.39 1.47 11.39
CA ALA A 310 -34.85 1.45 11.45
C ALA A 310 -35.39 1.30 12.88
N ASN A 311 -34.52 1.04 13.87
CA ASN A 311 -34.92 0.97 15.27
C ASN A 311 -35.23 2.37 15.80
N VAL A 312 -36.33 2.48 16.53
CA VAL A 312 -36.77 3.74 17.14
C VAL A 312 -36.80 3.56 18.65
N ASP A 313 -35.94 4.28 19.36
CA ASP A 313 -35.97 4.41 20.82
C ASP A 313 -36.36 5.84 21.21
N ASN A 314 -37.59 6.01 21.71
CA ASN A 314 -38.09 7.31 22.15
C ASN A 314 -37.67 7.66 23.60
N SER A 315 -36.85 6.84 24.26
CA SER A 315 -36.38 7.11 25.62
C SER A 315 -35.29 8.18 25.69
N LYS A 316 -34.65 8.50 24.55
CA LYS A 316 -33.58 9.49 24.45
C LYS A 316 -33.91 10.52 23.36
N PRO A 317 -33.64 11.82 23.58
CA PRO A 317 -33.87 12.87 22.58
C PRO A 317 -32.89 12.81 21.39
N GLN A 318 -31.76 12.11 21.54
CA GLN A 318 -30.81 11.84 20.46
C GLN A 318 -30.48 10.35 20.45
N LEU A 319 -30.59 9.74 19.27
CA LEU A 319 -30.18 8.38 19.00
C LEU A 319 -28.73 8.39 18.54
N ASN A 320 -27.88 7.60 19.21
CA ASN A 320 -26.46 7.46 18.87
C ASN A 320 -26.15 6.08 18.28
N ASP A 321 -27.17 5.34 17.89
CA ASP A 321 -27.03 3.94 17.49
C ASP A 321 -26.35 3.80 16.10
N ASP A 322 -26.21 4.92 15.38
CA ASP A 322 -25.71 4.98 13.99
C ASP A 322 -24.33 5.62 13.84
N VAL A 323 -23.61 5.86 14.95
CA VAL A 323 -22.29 6.51 14.91
C VAL A 323 -21.24 5.61 14.24
N THR A 324 -21.35 4.30 14.40
CA THR A 324 -20.42 3.33 13.81
C THR A 324 -21.18 2.32 12.95
N ILE A 325 -20.72 2.13 11.71
CA ILE A 325 -21.27 1.16 10.77
C ILE A 325 -20.31 -0.03 10.66
N ASN A 326 -20.87 -1.24 10.71
CA ASN A 326 -20.12 -2.47 10.49
C ASN A 326 -20.51 -3.14 9.18
N ILE A 327 -19.61 -3.11 8.20
CA ILE A 327 -19.80 -3.73 6.89
C ILE A 327 -18.99 -5.03 6.84
N ASN A 328 -19.68 -6.13 6.59
CA ASN A 328 -19.09 -7.42 6.32
C ASN A 328 -18.81 -7.54 4.83
N TRP A 329 -17.59 -7.93 4.51
CA TRP A 329 -17.09 -8.21 3.19
C TRP A 329 -16.89 -9.71 3.04
N GLN A 330 -17.33 -10.26 1.91
CA GLN A 330 -16.87 -11.57 1.48
C GLN A 330 -15.61 -11.36 0.67
N ALA A 331 -14.57 -12.11 1.01
CA ALA A 331 -13.25 -12.03 0.39
C ALA A 331 -12.80 -13.38 -0.14
N ILE A 332 -11.97 -13.35 -1.18
CA ILE A 332 -11.28 -14.51 -1.73
C ILE A 332 -9.82 -14.15 -1.93
N GLY A 333 -8.97 -14.95 -1.30
CA GLY A 333 -7.52 -14.84 -1.39
C GLY A 333 -6.93 -13.63 -0.67
N ALA A 334 -5.78 -13.86 -0.03
CA ALA A 334 -4.99 -12.83 0.62
C ALA A 334 -3.50 -13.02 0.32
N ARG A 335 -2.77 -11.91 0.24
CA ARG A 335 -1.32 -11.88 0.01
C ARG A 335 -0.67 -10.90 0.96
N PHE A 336 0.45 -11.32 1.54
CA PHE A 336 1.18 -10.56 2.56
C PHE A 336 2.60 -10.30 2.08
N ASN A 337 3.05 -9.04 2.19
CA ASN A 337 4.40 -8.58 1.90
C ASN A 337 4.96 -8.95 0.51
N ASP A 338 4.10 -9.23 -0.47
CA ASP A 338 4.48 -9.56 -1.83
C ASP A 338 4.75 -8.29 -2.66
N PRO A 339 5.96 -8.10 -3.21
CA PRO A 339 6.30 -6.93 -4.04
C PRO A 339 5.48 -6.86 -5.33
N LEU A 340 5.05 -8.00 -5.90
CA LEU A 340 4.23 -8.01 -7.11
C LEU A 340 2.90 -7.28 -6.88
N TYR A 341 2.31 -7.43 -5.70
CA TYR A 341 1.06 -6.75 -5.36
C TYR A 341 1.25 -5.25 -5.10
N MET A 342 2.46 -4.81 -4.71
CA MET A 342 2.82 -3.39 -4.67
C MET A 342 2.90 -2.80 -6.08
N GLU A 343 3.47 -3.54 -7.04
CA GLU A 343 3.47 -3.13 -8.45
C GLU A 343 2.06 -3.11 -9.04
N MET A 344 1.22 -4.11 -8.70
CA MET A 344 -0.19 -4.11 -9.10
C MET A 344 -0.94 -2.90 -8.54
N PHE A 345 -0.67 -2.49 -7.30
CA PHE A 345 -1.24 -1.26 -6.72
C PHE A 345 -0.90 -0.04 -7.59
N ASN A 346 0.38 0.13 -7.95
CA ASN A 346 0.81 1.24 -8.82
C ASN A 346 0.18 1.15 -10.21
N LYS A 347 0.08 -0.07 -10.77
CA LYS A 347 -0.57 -0.29 -12.06
C LYS A 347 -2.05 0.10 -12.01
N THR A 348 -2.75 -0.20 -10.93
CA THR A 348 -4.15 0.24 -10.73
C THR A 348 -4.25 1.75 -10.70
N VAL A 349 -3.34 2.45 -10.01
CA VAL A 349 -3.28 3.92 -10.04
C VAL A 349 -3.05 4.43 -11.47
N GLY A 350 -2.10 3.84 -12.21
CA GLY A 350 -1.81 4.19 -13.60
C GLY A 350 -2.95 3.86 -14.60
N MET A 351 -3.81 2.88 -14.30
CA MET A 351 -4.99 2.58 -15.11
C MET A 351 -6.05 3.69 -15.02
N PHE A 352 -6.24 4.26 -13.83
CA PHE A 352 -7.20 5.34 -13.60
C PHE A 352 -6.63 6.72 -13.88
N ASN A 353 -5.34 6.92 -13.63
CA ASN A 353 -4.62 8.13 -13.96
C ASN A 353 -3.45 7.79 -14.90
N PRO A 354 -3.64 7.89 -16.24
CA PRO A 354 -2.59 7.60 -17.21
C PRO A 354 -1.31 8.44 -17.01
N ASP A 355 -1.43 9.63 -16.43
CA ASP A 355 -0.29 10.52 -16.18
C ASP A 355 0.65 9.98 -15.10
N MET A 356 0.14 9.10 -14.23
CA MET A 356 0.89 8.37 -13.21
C MET A 356 1.56 7.09 -13.73
N LEU A 357 1.45 6.77 -15.03
CA LEU A 357 2.22 5.67 -15.61
C LEU A 357 3.72 6.02 -15.58
N PRO A 358 4.61 5.04 -15.33
CA PRO A 358 6.04 5.31 -15.36
C PRO A 358 6.51 5.65 -16.77
N GLN A 359 7.43 6.60 -16.88
CA GLN A 359 8.15 6.82 -18.13
C GLN A 359 8.98 5.57 -18.49
N PRO A 360 9.09 5.19 -19.78
CA PRO A 360 9.91 4.05 -20.18
C PRO A 360 11.34 4.16 -19.64
N GLY A 361 11.80 3.13 -18.91
CA GLY A 361 13.14 3.07 -18.31
C GLY A 361 13.28 3.70 -16.92
N SER A 362 12.31 4.48 -16.43
CA SER A 362 12.41 5.13 -15.10
C SER A 362 12.44 4.09 -13.97
N VAL A 363 11.60 3.05 -14.08
CA VAL A 363 11.53 1.95 -13.09
C VAL A 363 12.86 1.18 -13.01
N ALA A 364 13.54 0.99 -14.14
CA ALA A 364 14.83 0.29 -14.19
C ALA A 364 15.96 1.12 -13.55
N SER A 365 15.88 2.46 -13.60
CA SER A 365 16.82 3.37 -12.94
C SER A 365 16.60 3.51 -11.43
N GLY A 366 15.57 2.84 -10.89
CA GLY A 366 15.25 2.85 -9.46
C GLY A 366 14.57 4.14 -8.96
N ASN A 367 14.29 5.11 -9.84
CA ASN A 367 13.55 6.32 -9.48
C ASN A 367 12.30 6.43 -10.35
N PHE A 368 11.13 6.35 -9.72
CA PHE A 368 9.87 6.53 -10.42
C PHE A 368 9.75 7.98 -10.91
N ILE A 369 9.49 8.13 -12.21
CA ILE A 369 9.20 9.40 -12.87
C ILE A 369 7.87 9.20 -13.60
N PRO A 370 6.81 9.96 -13.26
CA PRO A 370 5.52 9.85 -13.94
C PRO A 370 5.64 10.33 -15.40
N MET A 371 4.80 9.80 -16.28
CA MET A 371 4.78 10.14 -17.70
C MET A 371 4.53 11.64 -17.92
N ALA A 372 3.68 12.24 -17.08
CA ALA A 372 3.45 13.68 -17.04
C ALA A 372 4.32 14.36 -15.97
N SER A 373 5.63 14.09 -15.94
CA SER A 373 6.58 14.69 -14.97
C SER A 373 6.63 16.23 -15.01
N SER A 374 6.20 16.85 -16.12
CA SER A 374 6.05 18.30 -16.24
C SER A 374 4.81 18.85 -15.52
N GLN A 375 3.84 17.99 -15.21
CA GLN A 375 2.55 18.35 -14.62
C GLN A 375 2.36 17.78 -13.23
N LEU A 376 3.06 16.72 -12.85
CA LEU A 376 2.92 16.05 -11.54
C LEU A 376 4.12 16.33 -10.64
N VAL A 377 3.84 16.72 -9.39
CA VAL A 377 4.84 17.02 -8.38
C VAL A 377 4.71 16.05 -7.20
N PRO A 378 5.81 15.43 -6.73
CA PRO A 378 5.80 14.67 -5.50
C PRO A 378 5.66 15.60 -4.29
N ILE A 379 4.74 15.29 -3.39
CA ILE A 379 4.56 16.04 -2.14
C ILE A 379 5.66 15.65 -1.14
N ALA A 380 6.39 16.64 -0.65
CA ALA A 380 7.35 16.45 0.42
C ALA A 380 6.66 16.03 1.74
N PRO A 381 7.26 15.15 2.56
CA PRO A 381 6.63 14.67 3.79
C PRO A 381 6.17 15.78 4.76
N GLN A 382 6.88 16.91 4.82
CA GLN A 382 6.50 18.03 5.70
C GLN A 382 5.22 18.74 5.23
N LEU A 383 4.92 18.67 3.93
CA LEU A 383 3.77 19.35 3.34
C LEU A 383 2.52 18.45 3.28
N LEU A 384 2.64 17.14 3.55
CA LEU A 384 1.51 16.20 3.49
C LEU A 384 0.26 16.67 4.26
N PRO A 385 0.34 17.29 5.46
CA PRO A 385 -0.85 17.78 6.15
C PRO A 385 -1.62 18.86 5.38
N LEU A 386 -0.93 19.69 4.58
CA LEU A 386 -1.56 20.74 3.78
C LEU A 386 -2.32 20.15 2.57
N PHE A 387 -1.82 19.04 2.06
CA PHE A 387 -2.39 18.31 0.93
C PHE A 387 -3.37 17.21 1.38
N ASN A 388 -3.93 17.29 2.58
CA ASN A 388 -4.92 16.32 3.02
C ASN A 388 -6.12 16.31 2.06
N TYR A 389 -6.61 15.12 1.73
CA TYR A 389 -7.61 14.85 0.69
C TYR A 389 -7.17 15.09 -0.76
N TYR A 390 -5.91 15.44 -1.00
CA TYR A 390 -5.33 15.57 -2.33
C TYR A 390 -4.23 14.52 -2.56
N GLY A 391 -4.14 14.07 -3.81
CA GLY A 391 -3.00 13.34 -4.32
C GLY A 391 -3.25 11.88 -4.67
N TYR A 392 -2.38 11.40 -5.54
CA TYR A 392 -2.36 10.05 -6.07
C TYR A 392 -1.20 9.28 -5.44
N PRO A 393 -1.46 8.11 -4.83
CA PRO A 393 -0.42 7.33 -4.18
C PRO A 393 0.43 6.56 -5.19
N HIS A 394 1.74 6.49 -4.94
CA HIS A 394 2.68 5.63 -5.64
C HIS A 394 3.63 4.98 -4.64
N ILE A 395 3.76 3.65 -4.69
CA ILE A 395 4.62 2.86 -3.82
C ILE A 395 5.92 2.55 -4.53
N ASP A 396 7.06 2.90 -3.93
CA ASP A 396 8.35 2.31 -4.32
C ASP A 396 8.44 0.91 -3.71
N SER A 397 8.37 -0.14 -4.55
CA SER A 397 8.37 -1.55 -4.10
C SER A 397 9.70 -1.98 -3.47
N VAL A 398 10.82 -1.35 -3.86
CA VAL A 398 12.15 -1.69 -3.37
C VAL A 398 12.44 -0.95 -2.07
N ARG A 399 12.24 0.38 -2.05
CA ARG A 399 12.48 1.20 -0.85
C ARG A 399 11.35 1.12 0.17
N ARG A 400 10.23 0.49 -0.19
CA ARG A 400 9.01 0.39 0.62
C ARG A 400 8.57 1.75 1.13
N LYS A 401 8.49 2.73 0.23
CA LYS A 401 8.09 4.10 0.58
C LYS A 401 6.85 4.50 -0.22
N LEU A 402 5.85 5.06 0.47
CA LEU A 402 4.72 5.68 -0.19
C LEU A 402 5.05 7.15 -0.52
N THR A 403 4.80 7.52 -1.77
CA THR A 403 4.94 8.89 -2.28
C THR A 403 3.60 9.35 -2.83
N TRP A 404 3.24 10.61 -2.59
CA TRP A 404 2.00 11.19 -3.07
C TRP A 404 2.31 12.20 -4.17
N TYR A 405 1.57 12.16 -5.27
CA TYR A 405 1.73 13.06 -6.40
C TYR A 405 0.48 13.91 -6.58
N VAL A 406 0.64 15.19 -6.89
CA VAL A 406 -0.44 16.14 -7.17
C VAL A 406 -0.09 16.93 -8.43
N TYR A 407 -1.10 17.37 -9.18
CA TYR A 407 -0.87 18.23 -10.33
C TYR A 407 -0.29 19.59 -9.90
N GLN A 408 0.64 20.13 -10.68
CA GLN A 408 1.34 21.40 -10.43
C GLN A 408 0.36 22.55 -10.16
N ALA A 409 -0.76 22.58 -10.87
CA ALA A 409 -1.81 23.59 -10.68
C ALA A 409 -2.43 23.51 -9.29
N ASP A 410 -2.78 22.31 -8.82
CA ASP A 410 -3.33 22.09 -7.49
C ASP A 410 -2.27 22.31 -6.40
N TYR A 411 -1.03 21.91 -6.67
CA TYR A 411 0.12 22.15 -5.79
C TYR A 411 0.30 23.65 -5.50
N GLN A 412 0.33 24.47 -6.56
CA GLN A 412 0.43 25.92 -6.45
C GLN A 412 -0.81 26.54 -5.81
N TYR A 413 -2.01 26.05 -6.16
CA TYR A 413 -3.26 26.55 -5.60
C TYR A 413 -3.30 26.37 -4.07
N ILE A 414 -2.96 25.18 -3.58
CA ILE A 414 -2.98 24.86 -2.14
C ILE A 414 -1.92 25.67 -1.41
N LEU A 415 -0.69 25.74 -1.93
CA LEU A 415 0.36 26.51 -1.28
C LEU A 415 0.06 28.01 -1.26
N LYS A 416 -0.55 28.55 -2.32
CA LYS A 416 -1.01 29.95 -2.35
C LYS A 416 -2.12 30.19 -1.33
N LYS A 417 -3.06 29.25 -1.19
CA LYS A 417 -4.13 29.32 -0.17
C LYS A 417 -3.59 29.18 1.26
N ALA A 418 -2.50 28.42 1.44
CA ALA A 418 -1.79 28.28 2.71
C ALA A 418 -0.86 29.48 3.01
N GLY A 419 -0.66 30.40 2.06
CA GLY A 419 0.23 31.57 2.21
C GLY A 419 1.72 31.25 2.10
N LEU A 420 2.10 30.09 1.56
CA LEU A 420 3.49 29.65 1.41
C LEU A 420 4.11 30.01 0.05
N LEU A 421 3.28 30.43 -0.91
CA LEU A 421 3.71 31.00 -2.19
C LEU A 421 3.17 32.42 -2.32
N ASP A 422 4.04 33.36 -2.68
CA ASP A 422 3.60 34.71 -3.06
C ASP A 422 2.97 34.69 -4.47
N SER A 423 2.31 35.77 -4.86
CA SER A 423 1.68 36.00 -6.17
C SER A 423 2.61 35.75 -7.37
N VAL A 424 3.93 35.69 -7.15
CA VAL A 424 4.97 35.39 -8.13
C VAL A 424 5.68 34.08 -7.77
N ASN A 425 5.00 32.92 -7.88
CA ASN A 425 5.52 31.53 -7.97
C ASN A 425 6.76 31.11 -7.12
N GLY A 426 7.16 31.88 -6.12
CA GLY A 426 8.31 31.66 -5.26
C GLY A 426 7.85 31.27 -3.88
N LEU A 427 8.54 30.30 -3.28
CA LEU A 427 8.39 29.97 -1.87
C LEU A 427 8.64 31.23 -1.06
N VAL A 428 7.74 31.53 -0.12
CA VAL A 428 7.92 32.62 0.84
C VAL A 428 9.08 32.24 1.75
N THR A 429 10.30 32.55 1.32
CA THR A 429 11.46 32.55 2.20
C THR A 429 11.34 33.79 3.08
N GLU A 430 11.37 33.61 4.39
CA GLU A 430 11.37 34.69 5.38
C GLU A 430 12.36 35.79 4.96
N ALA A 431 11.83 36.97 4.66
CA ALA A 431 12.59 38.21 4.64
C ALA A 431 11.62 39.37 4.87
N GLY A 432 11.71 40.00 6.06
CA GLY A 432 11.01 41.24 6.31
C GLY A 432 10.72 41.63 7.76
N THR A 433 11.55 41.25 8.75
CA THR A 433 11.57 42.05 9.98
C THR A 433 12.36 43.32 9.73
N ASN A 434 11.61 44.41 9.53
CA ASN A 434 12.07 45.77 9.81
C ASN A 434 12.35 45.95 11.30
#